data_AF-A0ABD0NPE7-F1
#
_entry.id   AF-A0ABD0NPE7-F1
#
_cell.length_a   1.000
_cell.length_b   1.000
_cell.length_c   1.000
_cell.angle_alpha   90.00
_cell.angle_beta   90.00
_cell.angle_gamma   90.00
#
_symmetry.space_group_name_H-M   'P 1'
#
loop_
_entity.id
_entity.type
_entity.pdbx_description
1 polymer ?
#
loop_
_entity_poly.entity_id
_entity_poly.type
_entity_poly.pdbx_seq_one_letter_code
_entity_poly.pdbx_strand_id
1 'polypeptide(L)'
;MYCRVLIADRGSGKRRDCWPCKCGVRPLCAPGVSSILDGCGCCKTCARQIGESCNERDVCDPHKSMYCDFSKDQPRYEVGVCAC
;
A
#
# COMPACT_ATOMS: atom_id res chain seq x y z
N MET A 1 -11.37 3.42 -19.41
CA MET A 1 -10.01 3.41 -18.83
C MET A 1 -9.98 4.07 -17.45
N TYR A 2 -11.08 4.02 -16.72
CA TYR A 2 -11.13 4.29 -15.29
C TYR A 2 -11.23 2.93 -14.61
N CYS A 3 -10.46 2.72 -13.53
CA CYS A 3 -10.57 1.54 -12.68
C CYS A 3 -12.05 1.34 -12.33
N ARG A 4 -12.65 0.25 -12.79
CA ARG A 4 -14.00 -0.13 -12.39
C ARG A 4 -13.90 -0.66 -10.97
N VAL A 5 -14.04 0.24 -10.01
CA VAL A 5 -14.02 -0.06 -8.59
C VAL A 5 -15.16 -1.04 -8.27
N LEU A 6 -14.84 -2.33 -8.13
CA LEU A 6 -15.67 -3.25 -7.38
C LEU A 6 -15.25 -3.09 -5.92
N ILE A 7 -15.82 -2.08 -5.26
CA ILE A 7 -15.53 -1.74 -3.86
C ILE A 7 -15.75 -2.99 -3.00
N ALA A 8 -14.66 -3.51 -2.45
CA ALA A 8 -14.65 -4.18 -1.17
C ALA A 8 -13.78 -3.34 -0.22
N ASP A 9 -14.21 -2.12 0.06
CA ASP A 9 -13.70 -1.32 1.18
C ASP A 9 -14.04 -2.03 2.48
N ARG A 10 -13.16 -2.94 2.89
CA ARG A 10 -12.94 -3.22 4.31
C ARG A 10 -11.49 -2.88 4.61
N GLY A 11 -11.24 -1.59 4.82
CA GLY A 11 -10.07 -1.13 5.55
C GLY A 11 -10.03 -1.84 6.90
N SER A 12 -9.21 -2.89 6.99
CA SER A 12 -8.89 -3.58 8.23
C SER A 12 -8.11 -2.62 9.12
N GLY A 13 -8.84 -1.88 9.96
CA GLY A 13 -8.29 -1.09 11.03
C GLY A 13 -7.72 -1.98 12.13
N LYS A 14 -6.63 -2.70 11.86
CA LYS A 14 -5.73 -3.11 12.94
C LYS A 14 -4.86 -1.90 13.27
N ARG A 15 -5.16 -1.25 14.38
CA ARG A 15 -4.30 -0.22 14.99
C ARG A 15 -2.99 -0.91 15.41
N ARG A 16 -2.02 -0.93 14.50
CA ARG A 16 -0.68 -1.47 14.76
C ARG A 16 0.13 -0.41 15.49
N ASP A 17 1.01 -0.85 16.37
CA ASP A 17 1.96 -0.02 17.11
C ASP A 17 2.94 0.65 16.12
N CYS A 18 2.48 1.70 15.43
CA CYS A 18 3.26 2.55 14.52
C CYS A 18 4.32 3.37 15.26
N TRP A 19 4.27 3.37 16.59
CA TRP A 19 5.08 4.21 17.45
C TRP A 19 5.92 3.37 18.42
N PRO A 20 7.22 3.68 18.59
CA PRO A 20 7.97 4.74 17.93
C PRO A 20 8.34 4.43 16.47
N CYS A 21 8.29 5.45 15.62
CA CYS A 21 8.64 5.29 14.22
C CYS A 21 10.14 4.99 14.06
N LYS A 22 10.47 3.81 13.54
CA LYS A 22 11.83 3.42 13.18
C LYS A 22 11.98 3.51 11.66
N CYS A 23 12.22 4.71 11.16
CA CYS A 23 12.44 4.94 9.73
C CYS A 23 13.91 4.71 9.39
N GLY A 24 14.16 4.01 8.28
CA GLY A 24 15.49 3.91 7.70
C GLY A 24 15.87 5.17 6.91
N VAL A 25 16.92 5.03 6.11
CA VAL A 25 17.32 6.07 5.15
C VAL A 25 16.17 6.30 4.16
N ARG A 26 15.88 7.57 3.85
CA ARG A 26 14.87 7.93 2.85
C ARG A 26 15.24 7.28 1.50
N PRO A 27 14.36 6.45 0.92
CA PRO A 27 14.68 5.78 -0.33
C PRO A 27 14.60 6.75 -1.52
N LEU A 28 15.45 6.50 -2.52
CA LEU A 28 15.31 7.10 -3.84
C LEU A 28 14.40 6.19 -4.68
N CYS A 29 13.22 6.68 -5.03
CA CYS A 29 12.27 5.91 -5.82
C CYS A 29 12.63 5.94 -7.31
N ALA A 30 12.31 4.86 -8.02
CA ALA A 30 12.51 4.78 -9.47
C ALA A 30 11.71 5.87 -10.20
N PRO A 31 12.13 6.29 -11.41
CA PRO A 31 11.40 7.27 -12.20
C PRO A 31 9.93 6.85 -12.40
N GLY A 32 9.00 7.77 -12.10
CA GLY A 32 7.57 7.51 -12.22
C GLY A 32 6.92 6.78 -11.03
N VAL A 33 7.69 6.39 -10.00
CA VAL A 33 7.19 5.83 -8.74
C VAL A 33 7.04 6.95 -7.70
N SER A 34 5.86 7.05 -7.09
CA SER A 34 5.61 8.05 -6.06
C SER A 34 6.37 7.76 -4.76
N SER A 35 6.89 8.83 -4.12
CA SER A 35 7.35 8.77 -2.73
C SER A 35 6.17 9.09 -1.81
N ILE A 36 5.75 8.11 -1.02
CA ILE A 36 4.57 8.21 -0.14
C ILE A 36 4.95 7.86 1.29
N LEU A 37 4.01 8.00 2.22
CA LEU A 37 4.18 7.48 3.58
C LEU A 37 3.80 5.99 3.58
N ASP A 38 4.43 5.22 4.46
CA ASP A 38 4.00 3.86 4.76
C ASP A 38 2.54 3.85 5.25
N GLY A 39 1.88 2.69 5.25
CA GLY A 39 0.49 2.60 5.72
C GLY A 39 0.31 2.92 7.22
N CYS A 40 1.42 3.10 7.94
CA CYS A 40 1.45 3.63 9.29
C CYS A 40 1.48 5.18 9.34
N GLY A 41 1.76 5.85 8.22
CA GLY A 41 1.73 7.31 8.08
C GLY A 41 2.97 8.02 8.63
N CYS A 42 4.10 7.32 8.82
CA CYS A 42 5.26 7.88 9.50
C CYS A 42 6.54 7.92 8.67
N CYS A 43 6.84 6.86 7.92
CA CYS A 43 8.09 6.77 7.18
C CYS A 43 7.86 7.01 5.69
N LYS A 44 8.73 7.78 5.03
CA LYS A 44 8.71 7.90 3.57
C LYS A 44 9.21 6.62 2.92
N THR A 45 8.40 6.02 2.08
CA THR A 45 8.69 4.83 1.29
C THR A 45 8.45 5.11 -0.20
N CYS A 46 8.77 4.12 -1.04
CA CYS A 46 8.37 4.13 -2.43
C CYS A 46 7.05 3.36 -2.57
N ALA A 47 6.14 3.93 -3.34
CA ALA A 47 4.84 3.34 -3.55
C ALA A 47 4.92 2.04 -4.35
N ARG A 48 4.19 1.03 -3.90
CA ARG A 48 4.06 -0.23 -4.64
C ARG A 48 3.32 0.00 -5.95
N GLN A 49 3.81 -0.61 -7.02
CA GLN A 49 3.28 -0.49 -8.38
C GLN A 49 2.39 -1.68 -8.74
N ILE A 50 1.69 -1.59 -9.87
CA ILE A 50 0.77 -2.64 -10.33
C ILE A 50 1.43 -4.02 -10.39
N GLY A 51 0.76 -5.03 -9.85
CA GLY A 51 1.28 -6.40 -9.78
C GLY A 51 2.28 -6.66 -8.66
N GLU A 52 2.75 -5.64 -7.94
CA GLU A 52 3.60 -5.82 -6.77
C GLU A 52 2.79 -6.26 -5.54
N SER A 53 3.45 -6.98 -4.62
CA SER A 53 2.87 -7.31 -3.33
C SER A 53 2.74 -6.07 -2.46
N CYS A 54 1.58 -5.95 -1.80
CA CYS A 54 1.25 -4.88 -0.88
C CYS A 54 0.70 -5.47 0.42
N ASN A 55 0.73 -4.68 1.48
CA ASN A 55 0.14 -5.03 2.76
C ASN A 55 -0.27 -3.75 3.49
N GLU A 56 -0.70 -3.86 4.75
CA GLU A 56 -1.08 -2.69 5.56
C GLU A 56 0.04 -1.65 5.78
N ARG A 57 1.31 -1.99 5.56
CA ARG A 57 2.47 -1.09 5.69
C ARG A 57 3.05 -0.69 4.33
N ASP A 58 3.14 -1.65 3.41
CA ASP A 58 3.58 -1.49 2.03
C ASP A 58 2.41 -1.11 1.13
N VAL A 59 2.17 0.19 0.98
CA VAL A 59 1.01 0.75 0.29
C VAL A 59 1.25 0.96 -1.22
N CYS A 60 0.19 0.77 -2.01
CA CYS A 60 0.17 1.02 -3.46
C CYS A 60 0.18 2.52 -3.77
N ASP A 61 0.52 2.88 -5.01
CA ASP A 61 0.62 4.27 -5.48
C ASP A 61 -0.74 4.99 -5.56
N PRO A 62 -1.07 5.89 -4.61
CA PRO A 62 -2.35 6.58 -4.60
C PRO A 62 -2.43 7.62 -5.71
N HIS A 63 -1.29 8.15 -6.18
CA HIS A 63 -1.27 9.11 -7.29
C HIS A 63 -1.62 8.47 -8.64
N LYS A 64 -1.52 7.13 -8.71
CA LYS A 64 -1.95 6.34 -9.88
C LYS A 64 -3.30 5.66 -9.65
N SER A 65 -4.01 6.03 -8.59
CA SER A 65 -5.30 5.44 -8.21
C SER A 65 -5.26 3.91 -8.08
N MET A 66 -4.13 3.36 -7.61
CA MET A 66 -3.99 1.93 -7.35
C MET A 66 -4.47 1.60 -5.93
N TYR A 67 -5.02 0.40 -5.74
CA TYR A 67 -5.42 -0.12 -4.44
C TYR A 67 -4.81 -1.50 -4.19
N CYS A 68 -4.71 -1.89 -2.92
CA CYS A 68 -4.21 -3.21 -2.55
C CYS A 68 -5.35 -4.24 -2.57
N ASP A 69 -5.34 -5.17 -3.52
CA ASP A 69 -6.33 -6.24 -3.60
C ASP A 69 -5.92 -7.43 -2.73
N PHE A 70 -6.56 -7.55 -1.56
CA PHE A 70 -6.38 -8.66 -0.62
C PHE A 70 -7.24 -9.89 -0.94
N SER A 71 -8.06 -9.86 -2.00
CA SER A 71 -9.04 -10.91 -2.29
C SER A 71 -8.41 -12.30 -2.48
N LYS A 72 -7.14 -12.33 -2.90
CA LYS A 72 -6.37 -13.58 -3.12
C LYS A 72 -5.78 -14.18 -1.84
N ASP A 73 -5.70 -13.41 -0.75
CA ASP A 73 -5.15 -13.86 0.54
C ASP A 73 -6.27 -14.19 1.55
N GLN A 74 -7.46 -14.53 1.05
CA GLN A 74 -8.52 -15.03 1.91
C GLN A 74 -8.12 -16.33 2.60
N PRO A 75 -8.42 -16.49 3.91
CA PRO A 75 -9.15 -15.58 4.80
C PRO A 75 -8.27 -14.63 5.64
N ARG A 76 -6.96 -14.55 5.36
CA ARG A 76 -5.98 -13.82 6.17
C ARG A 76 -6.01 -12.31 5.92
N TYR A 77 -6.12 -11.88 4.67
CA TYR A 77 -6.12 -10.47 4.26
C TYR A 77 -4.91 -9.68 4.77
N GLU A 78 -3.74 -10.32 4.84
CA GLU A 78 -2.50 -9.70 5.30
C GLU A 78 -1.64 -9.23 4.13
N VAL A 79 -1.73 -9.92 2.98
CA VAL A 79 -0.97 -9.61 1.77
C VAL A 79 -1.91 -9.49 0.59
N GLY A 80 -1.78 -8.41 -0.17
CA GLY A 80 -2.50 -8.19 -1.41
C GLY A 80 -1.56 -7.98 -2.59
N VAL A 81 -2.16 -7.70 -3.73
CA VAL A 81 -1.45 -7.27 -4.94
C VAL A 81 -2.00 -5.92 -5.38
N CYS A 82 -1.12 -4.99 -5.74
CA CYS A 82 -1.56 -3.70 -6.24
C CYS A 82 -2.28 -3.85 -7.57
N ALA A 83 -3.53 -3.40 -7.60
CA ALA A 83 -4.40 -3.43 -8.77
C ALA A 83 -4.88 -2.01 -9.10
N CYS A 84 -5.37 -1.86 -10.32
CA CYS A 84 -6.04 -0.67 -10.80
C CYS A 84 -7.52 -0.72 -10.42
#